data_AF-A0AA42YHE0-F1
#
_entry.id   AF-A0AA42YHE0-F1
#
_cell.length_a   1.000
_cell.length_b   1.000
_cell.length_c   1.000
_cell.angle_alpha   90.00
_cell.angle_beta   90.00
_cell.angle_gamma   90.00
#
_symmetry.space_group_name_H-M   'P 1'
#
loop_
_entity.id
_entity.type
_entity.pdbx_description
1 polymer ?
#
loop_
_entity_poly.entity_id
_entity_poly.type
_entity_poly.pdbx_seq_one_letter_code
_entity_poly.pdbx_strand_id
1 'polypeptide(L)'
;MHRVRRRLGLLAPRGWTGAALAVSLFAAAAPGIAAPDLELAWYDPDAIVDTELEAVAGEVAAIFGDLGKRVALARGSGLEAPGAKLLRVIVVKEPVAAWNLGPDVMGVTPRKGGGKSVYLIVPALREVLGGAPEEGEMALALARVLAHEVVHAVAPEHPHAAHGLMGARYQRRLLVKKRFRVDPACAAAFIDGLDAL
;
A
#
# COMPACT_ATOMS: atom_id res chain seq x y z
N MET A 1 -45.37 -23.83 -16.45
CA MET A 1 -46.05 -22.52 -16.29
C MET A 1 -45.57 -21.95 -14.96
N HIS A 2 -44.94 -20.78 -14.78
CA HIS A 2 -44.81 -19.54 -15.53
C HIS A 2 -43.37 -19.01 -15.42
N ARG A 3 -42.81 -18.53 -16.54
CA ARG A 3 -41.59 -17.70 -16.59
C ARG A 3 -41.98 -16.25 -16.31
N VAL A 4 -41.31 -15.59 -15.37
CA VAL A 4 -41.40 -14.12 -15.21
C VAL A 4 -40.11 -13.51 -15.74
N ARG A 5 -40.21 -12.98 -16.97
CA ARG A 5 -39.21 -12.08 -17.57
C ARG A 5 -39.47 -10.68 -17.00
N ARG A 6 -38.50 -10.07 -16.31
CA ARG A 6 -38.48 -8.61 -16.11
C ARG A 6 -37.50 -7.97 -17.08
N ARG A 7 -38.03 -7.01 -17.83
CA ARG A 7 -37.32 -6.23 -18.85
C ARG A 7 -36.46 -5.14 -18.22
N LEU A 8 -35.41 -4.82 -18.97
CA LEU A 8 -34.51 -3.69 -18.84
C LEU A 8 -35.20 -2.35 -18.58
N GLY A 9 -34.59 -1.57 -17.68
CA GLY A 9 -34.61 -0.10 -17.71
C GLY A 9 -33.15 0.39 -17.69
N LEU A 10 -32.55 0.57 -18.87
CA LEU A 10 -31.29 1.27 -19.05
C LEU A 10 -31.58 2.78 -19.00
N LEU A 11 -31.26 3.41 -17.88
CA LEU A 11 -31.10 4.86 -17.79
C LEU A 11 -29.60 5.17 -17.92
N ALA A 12 -29.21 5.64 -19.10
CA ALA A 12 -27.88 6.19 -19.32
C ALA A 12 -27.80 7.58 -18.66
N PRO A 13 -26.80 7.87 -17.80
CA PRO A 13 -26.52 9.24 -17.42
C PRO A 13 -25.86 9.99 -18.58
N ARG A 14 -26.40 11.18 -18.82
CA ARG A 14 -26.00 12.18 -19.79
C ARG A 14 -24.59 12.73 -19.50
N GLY A 15 -23.82 12.88 -20.57
CA GLY A 15 -22.80 13.90 -20.85
C GLY A 15 -22.04 14.53 -19.68
N TRP A 16 -20.80 14.10 -19.49
CA TRP A 16 -19.76 14.87 -18.82
C TRP A 16 -18.66 15.16 -19.85
N THR A 17 -18.80 16.25 -20.60
CA THR A 17 -17.70 16.86 -21.37
C THR A 17 -17.08 17.95 -20.51
N GLY A 18 -16.35 17.53 -19.49
CA GLY A 18 -15.41 18.39 -18.77
C GLY A 18 -14.01 17.91 -19.11
N ALA A 19 -13.28 18.69 -19.90
CA ALA A 19 -11.84 18.51 -20.04
C ALA A 19 -11.21 18.83 -18.67
N ALA A 20 -11.00 17.82 -17.84
CA ALA A 20 -10.28 17.95 -16.58
C ALA A 20 -8.77 18.01 -16.91
N LEU A 21 -8.18 19.19 -16.72
CA LEU A 21 -6.73 19.33 -16.58
C LEU A 21 -6.29 18.46 -15.41
N ALA A 22 -5.58 17.37 -15.70
CA ALA A 22 -4.93 16.54 -14.69
C ALA A 22 -3.77 17.33 -14.08
N VAL A 23 -4.01 17.96 -12.93
CA VAL A 23 -2.93 18.50 -12.09
C VAL A 23 -2.42 17.33 -11.26
N SER A 24 -1.29 16.75 -11.69
CA SER A 24 -0.55 15.80 -10.87
C SER A 24 -0.04 16.55 -9.64
N LEU A 25 -0.56 16.20 -8.46
CA LEU A 25 -0.13 16.78 -7.17
C LEU A 25 1.05 15.99 -6.58
N PHE A 26 1.99 15.56 -7.42
CA PHE A 26 3.37 15.55 -6.96
C PHE A 26 3.84 16.99 -7.11
N ALA A 27 3.95 17.70 -5.99
CA ALA A 27 4.53 19.03 -5.98
C ALA A 27 5.80 18.97 -6.85
N ALA A 28 5.83 19.78 -7.91
CA ALA A 28 7.02 19.89 -8.75
C ALA A 28 8.19 20.09 -7.81
N ALA A 29 9.09 19.11 -7.77
CA ALA A 29 10.21 19.10 -6.85
C ALA A 29 10.86 20.49 -6.92
N ALA A 30 10.98 21.15 -5.76
CA ALA A 30 11.76 22.36 -5.69
C ALA A 30 13.11 22.08 -6.39
N PRO A 31 13.58 22.97 -7.29
CA PRO A 31 14.75 22.69 -8.10
C PRO A 31 15.91 22.27 -7.20
N GLY A 32 16.32 20.99 -7.30
CA GLY A 32 17.36 20.38 -6.47
C GLY A 32 16.97 19.13 -5.69
N ILE A 33 15.68 18.80 -5.51
CA ILE A 33 15.28 17.53 -4.90
C ILE A 33 15.20 16.45 -5.98
N ALA A 34 16.07 15.44 -5.88
CA ALA A 34 16.06 14.29 -6.79
C ALA A 34 14.73 13.53 -6.69
N ALA A 35 14.22 13.08 -7.83
CA ALA A 35 12.97 12.31 -7.90
C ALA A 35 13.06 11.02 -7.04
N PRO A 36 11.94 10.57 -6.45
CA PRO A 36 11.89 9.29 -5.75
C PRO A 36 12.18 8.12 -6.72
N ASP A 37 12.77 7.05 -6.20
CA ASP A 37 12.97 5.81 -6.95
C ASP A 37 11.66 5.02 -7.07
N LEU A 38 10.76 5.18 -6.10
CA LEU A 38 9.42 4.60 -6.09
C LEU A 38 8.41 5.57 -5.45
N GLU A 39 7.25 5.72 -6.08
CA GLU A 39 6.12 6.49 -5.57
C GLU A 39 5.01 5.56 -5.09
N LEU A 40 4.42 5.92 -3.94
CA LEU A 40 3.28 5.24 -3.35
C LEU A 40 2.12 6.25 -3.22
N ALA A 41 0.99 5.96 -3.85
CA ALA A 41 -0.22 6.77 -3.77
C ALA A 41 -1.20 6.17 -2.76
N TRP A 42 -1.46 6.86 -1.66
CA TRP A 42 -2.31 6.43 -0.56
C TRP A 42 -3.79 6.79 -0.77
N TYR A 43 -4.67 5.79 -0.71
CA TYR A 43 -6.12 5.92 -0.82
C TYR A 43 -6.80 5.33 0.42
N ASP A 44 -7.40 6.21 1.23
CA ASP A 44 -8.23 5.83 2.39
C ASP A 44 -9.58 6.55 2.28
N PRO A 45 -10.47 6.11 1.36
CA PRO A 45 -11.72 6.80 1.05
C PRO A 45 -12.70 6.82 2.23
N ASP A 46 -12.54 5.87 3.14
CA ASP A 46 -13.41 5.66 4.29
C ASP A 46 -12.84 6.26 5.58
N ALA A 47 -11.69 6.95 5.51
CA ALA A 47 -10.97 7.51 6.64
C ALA A 47 -10.78 6.50 7.80
N ILE A 48 -10.35 5.29 7.45
CA ILE A 48 -10.19 4.15 8.38
C ILE A 48 -8.95 4.36 9.27
N VAL A 49 -7.92 5.01 8.72
CA VAL A 49 -6.68 5.31 9.42
C VAL A 49 -6.81 6.63 10.15
N ASP A 50 -6.61 6.57 11.46
CA ASP A 50 -6.67 7.68 12.42
C ASP A 50 -5.28 8.18 12.84
N THR A 51 -4.24 7.88 12.05
CA THR A 51 -2.89 8.41 12.25
C THR A 51 -2.49 9.34 11.11
N GLU A 52 -1.58 10.26 11.41
CA GLU A 52 -0.99 11.15 10.41
C GLU A 52 -0.26 10.34 9.33
N LEU A 53 -0.55 10.64 8.06
CA LEU A 53 0.05 9.95 6.91
C LEU A 53 1.55 10.22 6.84
N GLU A 54 1.97 11.40 7.27
CA GLU A 54 3.36 11.86 7.34
C GLU A 54 4.21 10.97 8.25
N ALA A 55 3.63 10.46 9.34
CA ALA A 55 4.31 9.52 10.23
C ALA A 55 4.54 8.17 9.53
N VAL A 56 3.53 7.66 8.82
CA VAL A 56 3.66 6.44 7.99
C VAL A 56 4.69 6.66 6.88
N ALA A 57 4.64 7.80 6.19
CA ALA A 57 5.52 8.13 5.09
C ALA A 57 6.98 8.26 5.54
N GLY A 58 7.25 8.96 6.64
CA GLY A 58 8.60 9.11 7.19
C GLY A 58 9.19 7.76 7.58
N GLU A 59 8.37 6.86 8.10
CA GLU A 59 8.82 5.54 8.51
C GLU A 59 9.04 4.58 7.32
N VAL A 60 8.19 4.63 6.30
CA VAL A 60 8.43 3.93 5.03
C VAL A 60 9.73 4.42 4.37
N ALA A 61 9.93 5.74 4.31
CA ALA A 61 11.14 6.34 3.77
C ALA A 61 12.39 5.91 4.55
N ALA A 62 12.30 5.77 5.88
CA ALA A 62 13.41 5.29 6.70
C ALA A 62 13.79 3.84 6.38
N ILE A 63 12.80 2.93 6.25
CA ILE A 63 13.05 1.51 5.92
C ILE A 63 13.80 1.36 4.60
N PHE A 64 13.32 2.01 3.54
CA PHE A 64 13.93 1.89 2.22
C PHE A 64 15.16 2.77 2.06
N GLY A 65 15.27 3.85 2.84
CA GLY A 65 16.46 4.71 2.92
C GLY A 65 17.68 3.95 3.45
N ASP A 66 17.50 3.01 4.37
CA ASP A 66 18.56 2.09 4.81
C ASP A 66 19.10 1.20 3.66
N LEU A 67 18.36 1.08 2.55
CA LEU A 67 18.76 0.38 1.33
C LEU A 67 19.32 1.33 0.25
N GLY A 68 19.42 2.63 0.54
CA GLY A 68 19.81 3.66 -0.42
C GLY A 68 18.76 3.98 -1.48
N LYS A 69 17.49 3.62 -1.26
CA LYS A 69 16.38 3.92 -2.17
C LYS A 69 15.44 4.97 -1.57
N ARG A 70 14.97 5.90 -2.40
CA ARG A 70 14.01 6.95 -2.04
C ARG A 70 12.60 6.48 -2.37
N VAL A 71 11.81 6.18 -1.34
CA VAL A 71 10.38 5.85 -1.50
C VAL A 71 9.55 7.01 -0.98
N ALA A 72 8.70 7.59 -1.83
CA ALA A 72 7.81 8.68 -1.47
C ALA A 72 6.37 8.16 -1.30
N LEU A 73 5.78 8.40 -0.15
CA LEU A 73 4.37 8.12 0.12
C LEU A 73 3.61 9.44 0.21
N ALA A 74 2.55 9.58 -0.58
CA ALA A 74 1.69 10.77 -0.58
C ALA A 74 0.22 10.36 -0.76
N ARG A 75 -0.70 11.25 -0.38
CA ARG A 75 -2.14 11.03 -0.60
C ARG A 75 -2.44 11.03 -2.10
N GLY A 76 -3.10 9.98 -2.57
CA GLY A 76 -3.55 9.85 -3.95
C GLY A 76 -4.75 10.76 -4.23
N SER A 77 -4.74 11.37 -5.41
CA SER A 77 -5.80 12.18 -6.01
C SER A 77 -6.80 11.35 -6.83
N GLY A 78 -6.42 10.14 -7.25
CA GLY A 78 -7.22 9.27 -8.11
C GLY A 78 -7.07 9.58 -9.60
N LEU A 79 -6.37 10.67 -9.93
CA LEU A 79 -6.09 11.12 -11.29
C LEU A 79 -4.67 10.78 -11.74
N GLU A 80 -3.91 10.04 -10.92
CA GLU A 80 -2.57 9.60 -11.28
C GLU A 80 -2.66 8.69 -12.50
N ALA A 81 -2.06 9.14 -13.60
CA ALA A 81 -1.70 8.24 -14.68
C ALA A 81 -0.77 7.15 -14.10
N PRO A 82 -1.05 5.86 -14.33
CA PRO A 82 -0.13 4.81 -13.88
C PRO A 82 1.25 5.07 -14.48
N GLY A 83 2.23 5.44 -13.65
CA GLY A 83 3.63 5.51 -14.02
C GLY A 83 4.31 4.15 -13.87
N ALA A 84 5.47 3.98 -14.51
CA ALA A 84 6.27 2.75 -14.36
C ALA A 84 6.66 2.50 -12.89
N LYS A 85 6.86 3.54 -12.08
CA LYS A 85 7.29 3.43 -10.68
C LYS A 85 6.28 3.99 -9.68
N LEU A 86 4.99 3.75 -9.91
CA LEU A 86 3.91 4.11 -9.00
C LEU A 86 3.18 2.85 -8.51
N LEU A 87 3.08 2.69 -7.19
CA LEU A 87 2.19 1.71 -6.55
C LEU A 87 1.01 2.42 -5.87
N ARG A 88 -0.18 1.85 -5.99
CA ARG A 88 -1.35 2.31 -5.24
C ARG A 88 -1.40 1.60 -3.90
N VAL A 89 -1.65 2.34 -2.82
CA VAL A 89 -1.84 1.81 -1.47
C VAL A 89 -3.29 2.07 -1.09
N ILE A 90 -4.07 1.01 -0.98
CA ILE A 90 -5.53 1.09 -0.77
C ILE A 90 -5.84 0.57 0.62
N VAL A 91 -6.42 1.42 1.44
CA VAL A 91 -6.87 1.06 2.79
C VAL A 91 -8.28 0.49 2.71
N VAL A 92 -8.50 -0.66 3.31
CA VAL A 92 -9.80 -1.35 3.31
C VAL A 92 -10.21 -1.80 4.71
N LYS A 93 -11.53 -1.84 4.95
CA LYS A 93 -12.10 -2.36 6.21
C LYS A 93 -12.08 -3.88 6.25
N GLU A 94 -12.26 -4.51 5.10
CA GLU A 94 -12.36 -5.96 4.96
C GLU A 94 -11.55 -6.43 3.75
N PRO A 95 -10.98 -7.64 3.80
CA PRO A 95 -10.36 -8.24 2.63
C PRO A 95 -11.37 -8.42 1.50
N VAL A 96 -10.94 -8.30 0.24
CA VAL A 96 -11.80 -8.60 -0.90
C VAL A 96 -12.15 -10.09 -0.87
N ALA A 97 -13.45 -10.42 -0.78
CA ALA A 97 -13.94 -11.80 -0.59
C ALA A 97 -13.37 -12.81 -1.60
N ALA A 98 -13.10 -12.38 -2.83
CA ALA A 98 -12.54 -13.22 -3.89
C ALA A 98 -11.11 -13.72 -3.62
N TRP A 99 -10.38 -13.12 -2.67
CA TRP A 99 -8.99 -13.47 -2.38
C TRP A 99 -8.83 -14.60 -1.36
N ASN A 100 -9.90 -15.02 -0.67
CA ASN A 100 -9.89 -16.11 0.31
C ASN A 100 -8.75 -15.98 1.33
N LEU A 101 -8.61 -14.78 1.91
CA LEU A 101 -7.56 -14.47 2.87
C LEU A 101 -7.92 -14.95 4.27
N GLY A 102 -6.91 -15.31 5.05
CA GLY A 102 -7.08 -15.63 6.47
C GLY A 102 -7.51 -14.42 7.29
N PRO A 103 -8.10 -14.62 8.48
CA PRO A 103 -8.60 -13.54 9.33
C PRO A 103 -7.49 -12.66 9.91
N ASP A 104 -6.25 -13.13 9.92
CA ASP A 104 -5.06 -12.46 10.46
C ASP A 104 -4.23 -11.73 9.40
N VAL A 105 -4.71 -11.69 8.15
CA VAL A 105 -4.01 -11.00 7.05
C VAL A 105 -4.16 -9.49 7.20
N MET A 106 -3.02 -8.82 7.33
CA MET A 106 -2.91 -7.38 7.55
C MET A 106 -2.69 -6.58 6.26
N GLY A 107 -2.17 -7.23 5.23
CA GLY A 107 -1.90 -6.61 3.93
C GLY A 107 -1.88 -7.65 2.83
N VAL A 108 -2.04 -7.21 1.58
CA VAL A 108 -1.93 -8.08 0.42
C VAL A 108 -1.54 -7.30 -0.84
N THR A 109 -0.65 -7.90 -1.62
CA THR A 109 -0.33 -7.50 -2.99
C THR A 109 -0.84 -8.53 -4.00
N PRO A 110 -1.95 -8.28 -4.71
CA PRO A 110 -2.49 -9.23 -5.68
C PRO A 110 -1.58 -9.41 -6.89
N ARG A 111 -1.15 -10.65 -7.18
CA ARG A 111 -0.28 -10.98 -8.32
C ARG A 111 -0.97 -10.96 -9.68
N LYS A 112 -2.30 -11.12 -9.73
CA LYS A 112 -3.09 -11.22 -10.97
C LYS A 112 -4.23 -10.21 -10.98
N GLY A 113 -4.33 -9.42 -12.05
CA GLY A 113 -5.47 -8.52 -12.30
C GLY A 113 -5.61 -7.31 -11.38
N GLY A 114 -4.81 -7.20 -10.31
CA GLY A 114 -4.89 -6.11 -9.31
C GLY A 114 -4.08 -4.85 -9.63
N GLY A 115 -3.35 -4.83 -10.76
CA GLY A 115 -2.39 -3.76 -11.07
C GLY A 115 -1.27 -3.66 -10.03
N LYS A 116 -0.47 -2.60 -10.13
CA LYS A 116 0.56 -2.23 -9.16
C LYS A 116 -0.09 -1.68 -7.88
N SER A 117 -0.76 -2.54 -7.11
CA SER A 117 -1.54 -2.15 -5.93
C SER A 117 -1.22 -3.00 -4.71
N VAL A 118 -1.15 -2.33 -3.56
CA VAL A 118 -1.04 -2.88 -2.21
C VAL A 118 -2.33 -2.57 -1.48
N TYR A 119 -2.86 -3.53 -0.73
CA TYR A 119 -4.03 -3.34 0.11
C TYR A 119 -3.66 -3.50 1.58
N LEU A 120 -4.15 -2.60 2.44
CA LEU A 120 -3.93 -2.63 3.88
C LEU A 120 -5.26 -2.87 4.60
N ILE A 121 -5.32 -3.89 5.46
CA ILE A 121 -6.52 -4.32 6.20
C ILE A 121 -6.39 -3.85 7.64
N VAL A 122 -6.75 -2.59 7.89
CA VAL A 122 -6.47 -1.89 9.16
C VAL A 122 -7.11 -2.53 10.39
N PRO A 123 -8.35 -3.08 10.35
CA PRO A 123 -8.92 -3.76 11.51
C PRO A 123 -8.05 -4.92 12.02
N ALA A 124 -7.49 -5.73 11.12
CA ALA A 124 -6.58 -6.81 11.50
C ALA A 124 -5.29 -6.27 12.17
N LEU A 125 -4.75 -5.13 11.69
CA LEU A 125 -3.62 -4.48 12.37
C LEU A 125 -4.00 -4.01 13.78
N ARG A 126 -5.17 -3.38 13.96
CA ARG A 126 -5.65 -2.94 15.28
C ARG A 126 -5.76 -4.11 16.25
N GLU A 127 -6.31 -5.23 15.80
CA GLU A 127 -6.41 -6.44 16.62
C GLU A 127 -5.04 -6.97 17.05
N VAL A 128 -4.07 -7.05 16.12
CA VAL A 128 -2.70 -7.46 16.45
C VAL A 128 -2.02 -6.49 17.42
N LEU A 129 -2.37 -5.21 17.39
CA LEU A 129 -1.94 -4.20 18.34
C LEU A 129 -2.75 -4.22 19.66
N GLY A 130 -3.72 -5.11 19.85
CA GLY A 130 -4.50 -5.20 21.09
C GLY A 130 -5.68 -4.23 21.17
N GLY A 131 -6.19 -3.75 20.04
CA GLY A 131 -7.41 -2.96 19.91
C GLY A 131 -7.24 -1.45 20.10
N ALA A 132 -6.44 -1.04 21.09
CA ALA A 132 -6.14 0.37 21.38
C ALA A 132 -4.62 0.60 21.30
N PRO A 133 -4.08 0.92 20.10
CA PRO A 133 -2.66 1.18 19.95
C PRO A 133 -2.24 2.42 20.73
N GLU A 134 -1.02 2.39 21.29
CA GLU A 134 -0.39 3.55 21.89
C GLU A 134 0.00 4.57 20.81
N GLU A 135 0.35 5.78 21.25
CA GLU A 135 0.73 6.88 20.36
C GLU A 135 1.86 6.45 19.40
N GLY A 136 1.63 6.62 18.10
CA GLY A 136 2.59 6.28 17.05
C GLY A 136 2.68 4.79 16.67
N GLU A 137 2.14 3.87 17.47
CA GLU A 137 2.22 2.43 17.15
C GLU A 137 1.50 2.06 15.86
N MET A 138 0.35 2.70 15.60
CA MET A 138 -0.40 2.50 14.37
C MET A 138 0.41 2.92 13.14
N ALA A 139 1.10 4.07 13.21
CA ALA A 139 1.94 4.55 12.12
C ALA A 139 3.09 3.58 11.82
N LEU A 140 3.77 3.09 12.87
CA LEU A 140 4.83 2.08 12.74
C LEU A 140 4.30 0.79 12.11
N ALA A 141 3.19 0.26 12.63
CA ALA A 141 2.59 -0.97 12.14
C ALA A 141 2.17 -0.88 10.67
N LEU A 142 1.49 0.21 10.29
CA LEU A 142 1.11 0.48 8.90
C LEU A 142 2.34 0.56 8.00
N ALA A 143 3.38 1.28 8.41
CA ALA A 143 4.60 1.39 7.63
C ALA A 143 5.29 0.03 7.42
N ARG A 144 5.25 -0.89 8.41
CA ARG A 144 5.91 -2.21 8.30
C ARG A 144 5.14 -3.15 7.40
N VAL A 145 3.82 -3.18 7.55
CA VAL A 145 2.95 -3.97 6.67
C VAL A 145 3.03 -3.42 5.26
N LEU A 146 2.95 -2.10 5.07
CA LEU A 146 3.11 -1.48 3.76
C LEU A 146 4.46 -1.81 3.13
N ALA A 147 5.56 -1.67 3.86
CA ALA A 147 6.88 -2.01 3.32
C ALA A 147 7.02 -3.50 2.95
N HIS A 148 6.42 -4.41 3.74
CA HIS A 148 6.34 -5.84 3.41
C HIS A 148 5.62 -6.06 2.08
N GLU A 149 4.44 -5.46 1.92
CA GLU A 149 3.64 -5.60 0.70
C GLU A 149 4.29 -4.92 -0.51
N VAL A 150 5.00 -3.81 -0.32
CA VAL A 150 5.78 -3.14 -1.36
C VAL A 150 6.90 -4.04 -1.87
N VAL A 151 7.59 -4.79 -0.98
CA VAL A 151 8.58 -5.78 -1.42
C VAL A 151 7.91 -6.84 -2.29
N HIS A 152 6.74 -7.37 -1.92
CA HIS A 152 6.00 -8.31 -2.77
C HIS A 152 5.58 -7.71 -4.11
N ALA A 153 5.28 -6.41 -4.17
CA ALA A 153 4.91 -5.72 -5.40
C ALA A 153 6.09 -5.53 -6.35
N VAL A 154 7.27 -5.24 -5.79
CA VAL A 154 8.50 -4.95 -6.55
C VAL A 154 9.26 -6.23 -6.90
N ALA A 155 9.30 -7.20 -5.99
CA ALA A 155 10.04 -8.45 -6.09
C ALA A 155 9.10 -9.65 -5.77
N PRO A 156 8.14 -9.96 -6.66
CA PRO A 156 7.07 -10.93 -6.38
C PRO A 156 7.56 -12.38 -6.16
N GLU A 157 8.74 -12.72 -6.66
CA GLU A 157 9.34 -14.05 -6.46
C GLU A 157 10.10 -14.16 -5.12
N HIS A 158 10.27 -13.05 -4.39
CA HIS A 158 10.91 -13.09 -3.08
C HIS A 158 9.95 -13.69 -2.04
N PRO A 159 10.32 -14.79 -1.37
CA PRO A 159 9.43 -15.48 -0.45
C PRO A 159 9.35 -14.77 0.91
N HIS A 160 8.39 -15.21 1.73
CA HIS A 160 8.45 -14.90 3.15
C HIS A 160 9.70 -15.50 3.80
N ALA A 161 10.21 -14.81 4.81
CA ALA A 161 11.29 -15.23 5.68
C ALA A 161 10.77 -15.64 7.08
N ALA A 162 11.63 -16.31 7.85
CA ALA A 162 11.32 -16.65 9.24
C ALA A 162 11.29 -15.42 10.18
N HIS A 163 11.98 -14.34 9.79
CA HIS A 163 12.14 -13.12 10.59
C HIS A 163 12.41 -11.92 9.67
N GLY A 164 12.40 -10.70 10.22
CA GLY A 164 12.67 -9.48 9.47
C GLY A 164 11.48 -9.00 8.65
N LEU A 165 11.73 -8.14 7.65
CA LEU A 165 10.66 -7.41 6.91
C LEU A 165 9.76 -8.37 6.16
N MET A 166 10.30 -9.49 5.71
CA MET A 166 9.52 -10.50 5.00
C MET A 166 8.98 -11.59 5.92
N GLY A 167 8.91 -11.35 7.23
CA GLY A 167 8.36 -12.30 8.19
C GLY A 167 6.93 -12.71 7.84
N ALA A 168 6.66 -14.02 7.76
CA ALA A 168 5.33 -14.53 7.41
C ALA A 168 4.24 -14.23 8.46
N ARG A 169 4.64 -13.84 9.68
CA ARG A 169 3.73 -13.54 10.80
C ARG A 169 4.24 -12.33 11.54
N TYR A 170 3.41 -11.30 11.63
CA TYR A 170 3.66 -10.18 12.52
C TYR A 170 2.90 -10.31 13.83
N GLN A 171 3.56 -9.81 14.87
CA GLN A 171 3.03 -9.70 16.22
C GLN A 171 3.33 -8.29 16.69
N ARG A 172 2.55 -7.77 17.65
CA ARG A 172 2.73 -6.43 18.23
C ARG A 172 4.19 -6.06 18.45
N ARG A 173 4.97 -6.91 19.14
CA ARG A 173 6.39 -6.68 19.45
C ARG A 173 7.28 -6.40 18.24
N LEU A 174 6.92 -6.94 17.08
CA LEU A 174 7.67 -6.73 15.84
C LEU A 174 7.22 -5.43 15.18
N LEU A 175 5.91 -5.20 15.08
CA LEU A 175 5.32 -4.02 14.44
C LEU A 175 5.75 -2.71 15.11
N VAL A 176 5.87 -2.71 16.43
CA VAL A 176 6.22 -1.51 17.23
C VAL A 176 7.71 -1.42 17.55
N LYS A 177 8.54 -2.31 16.99
CA LYS A 177 9.97 -2.30 17.25
C LYS A 177 10.60 -1.02 16.70
N LYS A 178 11.38 -0.33 17.52
CA LYS A 178 12.08 0.93 17.18
C LYS A 178 12.90 0.87 15.88
N ARG A 179 13.45 -0.29 15.55
CA ARG A 179 14.19 -0.51 14.30
C ARG A 179 13.79 -1.82 13.66
N PHE A 180 13.51 -1.74 12.38
CA PHE A 180 13.11 -2.85 11.55
C PHE A 180 14.20 -3.11 10.51
N ARG A 181 14.93 -4.22 10.64
CA ARG A 181 16.00 -4.54 9.69
C ARG A 181 15.44 -5.27 8.49
N VAL A 182 15.84 -4.82 7.30
CA VAL A 182 15.70 -5.56 6.05
C VAL A 182 16.86 -6.55 5.97
N ASP A 183 16.57 -7.81 5.65
CA ASP A 183 17.65 -8.79 5.47
C ASP A 183 18.37 -8.54 4.13
N PRO A 184 19.65 -8.92 3.99
CA PRO A 184 20.41 -8.68 2.77
C PRO A 184 19.79 -9.31 1.51
N ALA A 185 19.14 -10.48 1.62
CA ALA A 185 18.53 -11.14 0.48
C ALA A 185 17.27 -10.39 0.00
N CYS A 186 16.41 -9.93 0.92
CA CYS A 186 15.29 -9.05 0.63
C CYS A 186 15.76 -7.72 0.04
N ALA A 187 16.83 -7.13 0.57
CA ALA A 187 17.39 -5.88 0.06
C ALA A 187 17.84 -6.03 -1.42
N ALA A 188 18.60 -7.08 -1.73
CA ALA A 188 19.04 -7.36 -3.10
C ALA A 188 17.85 -7.58 -4.03
N ALA A 189 16.90 -8.44 -3.64
CA ALA A 189 15.72 -8.73 -4.46
C ALA A 189 14.86 -7.48 -4.71
N PHE A 190 14.69 -6.62 -3.70
CA PHE A 190 13.98 -5.36 -3.84
C PHE A 190 14.69 -4.39 -4.80
N ILE A 191 16.01 -4.25 -4.68
CA ILE A 191 16.80 -3.37 -5.54
C ILE A 191 16.71 -3.83 -7.00
N ASP A 192 16.94 -5.12 -7.26
CA ASP A 192 16.87 -5.70 -8.60
C ASP A 192 15.47 -5.56 -9.21
N GLY A 193 14.42 -5.83 -8.40
CA GLY A 193 13.04 -5.66 -8.82
C GLY A 193 12.70 -4.21 -9.17
N LEU A 194 13.18 -3.24 -8.36
CA LEU A 194 12.90 -1.82 -8.54
C LEU A 194 13.59 -1.24 -9.77
N ASP A 195 14.80 -1.72 -10.07
CA ASP A 195 15.56 -1.30 -11.25
C ASP A 195 14.96 -1.91 -12.54
N ALA A 196 14.15 -2.98 -12.43
CA ALA A 196 13.42 -3.60 -13.53
C ALA A 196 12.00 -3.04 -13.77
N LEU A 197 11.48 -2.17 -12.89
CA LEU A 197 10.15 -1.51 -13.03
C LEU A 197 10.12 -0.41 -14.08
#